data_AF-F8UHW0-F1
#
_entry.id   AF-F8UHW0-F1
#
_cell.length_a   1.000
_cell.length_b   1.000
_cell.length_c   1.000
_cell.angle_alpha   90.00
_cell.angle_beta   90.00
_cell.angle_gamma   90.00
#
_symmetry.space_group_name_H-M   'P 1'
#
loop_
_entity.id
_entity.type
_entity.pdbx_description
1 polymer ?
#
loop_
_entity_poly.entity_id
_entity_poly.type
_entity_poly.pdbx_seq_one_letter_code
_entity_poly.pdbx_strand_id
1 'polypeptide(L)'
;MDSIVSRMACVYRVLRRTFSIRVAPIFVAIGYAMIRIIVAVGMALDHVFFPRLGKARANRPIVLVGNPRTGTTFLQRFLADEGFGCGMELFMMLYPSLVIQKLFRPFLPLLEKVSPARFHATKTHETSLSSVETDDVAVLFRYLDGFFFYGFFLAFDEQDHVLKFDPRVRDPSARDFAWLETLWRRSLVLHKAERNVAKLFSLSVRLPQFLRRFPEAQVLYLVRDPLAIIPSTMSLVTGVLDRAFWFSGSCRKRPASA
;
A
#
# COMPACT_ATOMS: atom_id res chain seq x y z
N MET A 1 11.17 -16.81 1.34
CA MET A 1 11.66 -15.44 1.67
C MET A 1 10.72 -14.88 2.72
N ASP A 2 10.90 -15.33 3.95
CA ASP A 2 9.79 -15.39 4.90
C ASP A 2 9.94 -14.39 6.05
N SER A 3 11.17 -13.95 6.32
CA SER A 3 11.46 -12.90 7.31
C SER A 3 11.55 -11.51 6.69
N ILE A 4 11.26 -10.48 7.49
CA ILE A 4 11.43 -9.08 7.07
C ILE A 4 12.89 -8.78 6.68
N VAL A 5 13.85 -9.35 7.40
CA VAL A 5 15.29 -9.19 7.13
C VAL A 5 15.63 -9.72 5.74
N SER A 6 15.10 -10.89 5.36
CA SER A 6 15.31 -11.44 4.02
C SER A 6 14.73 -10.55 2.92
N ARG A 7 13.58 -9.91 3.18
CA ARG A 7 12.95 -8.94 2.26
C ARG A 7 13.76 -7.66 2.13
N MET A 8 14.26 -7.12 3.24
CA MET A 8 15.14 -5.95 3.23
C MET A 8 16.47 -6.24 2.50
N ALA A 9 17.05 -7.42 2.70
CA ALA A 9 18.25 -7.84 1.98
C ALA A 9 18.01 -8.00 0.47
N CYS A 10 16.84 -8.50 0.07
CA CYS A 10 16.43 -8.55 -1.33
C CYS A 10 16.28 -7.14 -1.92
N VAL A 11 15.57 -6.23 -1.24
CA VAL A 11 15.47 -4.82 -1.67
C VAL A 11 16.83 -4.18 -1.84
N TYR A 12 17.72 -4.35 -0.85
CA TYR A 12 19.08 -3.83 -0.92
C TYR A 12 19.82 -4.35 -2.16
N ARG A 13 19.72 -5.66 -2.44
CA ARG A 13 20.34 -6.30 -3.60
C ARG A 13 19.81 -5.74 -4.92
N VAL A 14 18.49 -5.62 -5.06
CA VAL A 14 17.83 -5.07 -6.24
C VAL A 14 18.24 -3.61 -6.46
N LEU A 15 18.16 -2.77 -5.42
CA LEU A 15 18.55 -1.36 -5.51
C LEU A 15 20.03 -1.19 -5.85
N ARG A 16 20.91 -2.03 -5.30
CA ARG A 16 22.35 -2.01 -5.60
C ARG A 16 22.65 -2.47 -7.02
N ARG A 17 22.06 -3.56 -7.50
CA ARG A 17 22.39 -4.17 -8.81
C ARG A 17 21.68 -3.51 -9.96
N THR A 18 20.38 -3.28 -9.82
CA THR A 18 19.54 -2.77 -10.92
C THR A 18 19.60 -1.25 -11.01
N PHE A 19 19.58 -0.55 -9.87
CA PHE A 19 19.51 0.91 -9.82
C PHE A 19 20.83 1.58 -9.41
N SER A 20 21.88 0.81 -9.10
CA SER A 20 23.19 1.32 -8.65
C SER A 20 23.17 2.15 -7.36
N ILE A 21 22.14 2.00 -6.53
CA ILE A 21 21.98 2.75 -5.27
C ILE A 21 22.51 1.91 -4.10
N ARG A 22 23.59 2.38 -3.44
CA ARG A 22 24.29 1.60 -2.39
C ARG A 22 24.03 2.07 -0.96
N VAL A 23 23.90 3.38 -0.77
CA VAL A 23 23.91 4.01 0.57
C VAL A 23 22.49 4.31 1.07
N ALA A 24 21.66 4.94 0.24
CA ALA A 24 20.30 5.34 0.61
C ALA A 24 19.43 4.20 1.20
N PRO A 25 19.49 2.93 0.71
CA PRO A 25 18.69 1.84 1.27
C PRO A 25 18.98 1.54 2.74
N ILE A 26 20.19 1.83 3.22
CA ILE A 26 20.58 1.62 4.64
C ILE A 26 19.85 2.63 5.52
N PHE A 27 19.85 3.92 5.13
CA PHE A 27 19.10 4.96 5.84
C PHE A 27 17.59 4.69 5.81
N VAL A 28 17.06 4.25 4.67
CA VAL A 28 15.64 3.84 4.55
C VAL A 28 15.33 2.66 5.48
N ALA A 29 16.23 1.67 5.58
CA ALA A 29 16.07 0.54 6.48
C ALA A 29 16.02 0.96 7.97
N ILE A 30 16.89 1.88 8.37
CA ILE A 30 16.90 2.45 9.74
C ILE A 30 15.60 3.21 10.00
N GLY A 31 15.21 4.12 9.08
CA GLY A 31 13.96 4.87 9.18
C GLY A 31 12.73 3.96 9.24
N TYR A 32 12.72 2.90 8.44
CA TYR A 32 11.67 1.88 8.45
C TYR A 32 11.56 1.17 9.80
N ALA A 33 12.68 0.76 10.39
CA ALA A 33 12.69 0.16 11.72
C ALA A 33 12.18 1.12 12.79
N MET A 34 12.59 2.39 12.74
CA MET A 34 12.16 3.43 13.67
C MET A 34 10.65 3.70 13.56
N ILE A 35 10.11 3.85 12.35
CA ILE A 35 8.67 4.03 12.12
C ILE A 35 7.89 2.86 12.70
N ARG A 36 8.37 1.61 12.52
CA ARG A 36 7.69 0.43 13.08
C ARG A 36 7.64 0.44 14.60
N ILE A 37 8.71 0.88 15.27
CA ILE A 37 8.73 1.00 16.73
C ILE A 37 7.72 2.07 17.17
N ILE A 38 7.75 3.25 16.55
CA ILE A 38 6.83 4.35 16.85
C ILE A 38 5.37 3.91 16.67
N VAL A 39 5.07 3.24 15.55
CA VAL A 39 3.72 2.73 15.26
C VAL A 39 3.32 1.66 16.27
N ALA A 40 4.21 0.73 16.64
CA ALA A 40 3.90 -0.31 17.61
C ALA A 40 3.57 0.29 18.99
N VAL A 41 4.37 1.24 19.46
CA VAL A 41 4.12 1.96 20.72
C VAL A 41 2.81 2.73 20.65
N GLY A 42 2.58 3.51 19.59
CA GLY A 42 1.34 4.27 19.42
C GLY A 42 0.10 3.36 19.38
N MET A 43 0.16 2.24 18.66
CA MET A 43 -0.94 1.29 18.58
C MET A 43 -1.21 0.58 19.92
N ALA A 44 -0.19 0.35 20.74
CA ALA A 44 -0.35 -0.16 22.10
C ALA A 44 -1.06 0.88 23.00
N LEU A 45 -0.67 2.15 22.90
CA LEU A 45 -1.31 3.25 23.62
C LEU A 45 -2.78 3.42 23.20
N ASP A 46 -3.12 3.16 21.93
CA ASP A 46 -4.51 3.27 21.46
C ASP A 46 -5.48 2.38 22.26
N HIS A 47 -5.04 1.23 22.77
CA HIS A 47 -5.90 0.34 23.56
C HIS A 47 -6.34 0.96 24.89
N VAL A 48 -5.56 1.92 25.41
CA VAL A 48 -5.88 2.67 26.62
C VAL A 48 -6.72 3.91 26.29
N PHE A 49 -6.30 4.69 25.28
CA PHE A 49 -6.93 5.98 24.97
C PHE A 49 -8.18 5.90 24.09
N PHE A 50 -8.37 4.80 23.35
CA PHE A 50 -9.48 4.63 22.41
C PHE A 50 -10.26 3.33 22.66
N PRO A 51 -11.03 3.25 23.77
CA PRO A 51 -11.80 2.05 24.12
C PRO A 51 -12.84 1.65 23.06
N ARG A 52 -13.28 2.61 22.22
CA ARG A 52 -14.16 2.35 21.07
C ARG A 52 -13.57 1.35 20.07
N LEU A 53 -12.24 1.17 20.02
CA LEU A 53 -11.59 0.18 19.17
C LEU A 53 -12.06 -1.24 19.46
N GLY A 54 -12.31 -1.57 20.73
CA GLY A 54 -12.81 -2.89 21.13
C GLY A 54 -14.19 -3.20 20.53
N LYS A 55 -15.00 -2.18 20.27
CA LYS A 55 -16.36 -2.30 19.73
C LYS A 55 -16.43 -2.21 18.21
N ALA A 56 -15.49 -1.50 17.58
CA ALA A 56 -15.47 -1.32 16.13
C ALA A 56 -15.25 -2.67 15.40
N ARG A 57 -16.11 -2.98 14.43
CA ARG A 57 -16.03 -4.18 13.58
C ARG A 57 -15.99 -3.75 12.11
N ALA A 58 -14.99 -4.22 11.37
CA ALA A 58 -14.85 -3.97 9.94
C ALA A 58 -15.35 -5.20 9.14
N ASN A 59 -16.60 -5.61 9.36
CA ASN A 59 -17.14 -6.87 8.82
C ASN A 59 -17.78 -6.73 7.43
N ARG A 60 -18.32 -5.55 7.09
CA ARG A 60 -19.09 -5.30 5.86
C ARG A 60 -18.45 -4.28 4.91
N PRO A 61 -17.15 -4.33 4.57
CA PRO A 61 -16.54 -3.32 3.72
C PRO A 61 -17.10 -3.35 2.28
N ILE A 62 -17.14 -2.20 1.61
CA ILE A 62 -17.22 -2.13 0.15
C ILE A 62 -15.78 -2.16 -0.35
N VAL A 63 -15.44 -3.13 -1.19
CA VAL A 63 -14.08 -3.31 -1.70
C VAL A 63 -14.07 -3.19 -3.21
N LEU A 64 -13.38 -2.17 -3.70
CA LEU A 64 -13.12 -1.99 -5.11
C LEU A 64 -11.93 -2.85 -5.50
N VAL A 65 -12.16 -3.71 -6.50
CA VAL A 65 -11.16 -4.64 -7.05
C VAL A 65 -11.04 -4.37 -8.54
N GLY A 66 -9.85 -4.53 -9.07
CA GLY A 66 -9.58 -4.34 -10.49
C GLY A 66 -8.13 -3.96 -10.70
N ASN A 67 -7.68 -3.96 -11.94
CA ASN A 67 -6.33 -3.51 -12.25
C ASN A 67 -6.21 -2.00 -12.05
N PRO A 68 -4.99 -1.45 -11.85
CA PRO A 68 -4.76 -0.03 -11.98
C PRO A 68 -5.35 0.50 -13.31
N ARG A 69 -5.77 1.77 -13.36
CA ARG A 69 -6.30 2.45 -14.57
C ARG A 69 -7.67 1.96 -15.06
N THR A 70 -8.44 1.28 -14.22
CA THR A 70 -9.85 0.88 -14.47
C THR A 70 -10.90 1.87 -13.93
N GLY A 71 -10.47 2.98 -13.32
CA GLY A 71 -11.40 3.97 -12.72
C GLY A 71 -11.71 3.73 -11.23
N THR A 72 -11.08 2.75 -10.59
CA THR A 72 -11.26 2.44 -9.16
C THR A 72 -11.06 3.64 -8.24
N THR A 73 -10.06 4.50 -8.50
CA THR A 73 -9.83 5.71 -7.68
C THR A 73 -10.97 6.71 -7.78
N PHE A 74 -11.57 6.90 -8.96
CA PHE A 74 -12.71 7.79 -9.13
C PHE A 74 -13.91 7.25 -8.34
N LEU A 75 -14.23 5.98 -8.52
CA LEU A 75 -15.35 5.34 -7.80
C LEU A 75 -15.14 5.32 -6.29
N GLN A 76 -13.90 5.12 -5.81
CA GLN A 76 -13.59 5.14 -4.37
C GLN A 76 -13.93 6.48 -3.74
N ARG A 77 -13.52 7.57 -4.42
CA ARG A 77 -13.79 8.94 -3.97
C ARG A 77 -15.28 9.23 -4.01
N PHE A 78 -15.93 8.93 -5.12
CA PHE A 78 -17.38 9.08 -5.27
C PHE A 78 -18.15 8.38 -4.13
N LEU A 79 -17.87 7.11 -3.86
CA LEU A 79 -18.54 6.38 -2.78
C LEU A 79 -18.26 6.98 -1.39
N ALA A 80 -17.05 7.48 -1.16
CA ALA A 80 -16.71 8.11 0.11
C ALA A 80 -17.40 9.47 0.29
N ASP A 81 -17.41 10.29 -0.77
CA ASP A 81 -18.00 11.63 -0.79
C ASP A 81 -19.54 11.58 -0.65
N GLU A 82 -20.17 10.57 -1.25
CA GLU A 82 -21.61 10.28 -1.11
C GLU A 82 -21.98 9.57 0.21
N GLY A 83 -21.01 9.35 1.11
CA GLY A 83 -21.26 8.83 2.45
C GLY A 83 -21.51 7.32 2.54
N PHE A 84 -21.18 6.52 1.51
CA PHE A 84 -21.28 5.05 1.58
C PHE A 84 -20.25 4.42 2.52
N GLY A 85 -19.21 5.16 2.90
CA GLY A 85 -18.24 4.75 3.91
C GLY A 85 -16.95 5.59 3.84
N CYS A 86 -15.96 5.25 4.67
CA CYS A 86 -14.68 5.94 4.68
C CYS A 86 -13.60 5.19 3.90
N GLY A 87 -12.88 5.90 3.05
CA GLY A 87 -11.64 5.41 2.44
C GLY A 87 -10.44 5.47 3.39
N MET A 88 -9.33 4.86 3.00
CA MET A 88 -8.08 4.95 3.75
C MET A 88 -7.11 5.95 3.12
N GLU A 89 -6.71 6.93 3.92
CA GLU A 89 -5.67 7.89 3.57
C GLU A 89 -4.27 7.27 3.72
N LEU A 90 -3.33 7.71 2.89
CA LEU A 90 -1.93 7.26 2.95
C LEU A 90 -1.32 7.47 4.35
N PHE A 91 -1.53 8.63 4.96
CA PHE A 91 -1.03 8.93 6.30
C PHE A 91 -1.53 7.93 7.35
N MET A 92 -2.79 7.48 7.23
CA MET A 92 -3.36 6.46 8.10
C MET A 92 -2.72 5.09 7.89
N MET A 93 -2.36 4.75 6.66
CA MET A 93 -1.64 3.51 6.35
C MET A 93 -0.23 3.48 6.93
N LEU A 94 0.48 4.61 6.90
CA LEU A 94 1.84 4.71 7.48
C LEU A 94 1.81 4.76 9.01
N TYR A 95 0.87 5.51 9.59
CA TYR A 95 0.81 5.79 11.02
C TYR A 95 -0.55 5.41 11.61
N PRO A 96 -0.88 4.12 11.70
CA PRO A 96 -2.24 3.69 12.02
C PRO A 96 -2.69 4.01 13.44
N SER A 97 -1.78 4.35 14.36
CA SER A 97 -2.15 4.68 15.73
C SER A 97 -3.09 5.89 15.78
N LEU A 98 -4.23 5.74 16.46
CA LEU A 98 -5.19 6.82 16.66
C LEU A 98 -4.62 7.97 17.50
N VAL A 99 -3.75 7.66 18.47
CA VAL A 99 -3.00 8.69 19.22
C VAL A 99 -2.13 9.51 18.27
N ILE A 100 -1.34 8.85 17.43
CA ILE A 100 -0.48 9.52 16.44
C ILE A 100 -1.33 10.31 15.45
N GLN A 101 -2.41 9.71 14.92
CA GLN A 101 -3.34 10.39 14.03
C GLN A 101 -3.89 11.66 14.67
N LYS A 102 -4.34 11.61 15.91
CA LYS A 102 -4.89 12.77 16.62
C LYS A 102 -3.84 13.86 16.86
N LEU A 103 -2.60 13.49 17.15
CA LEU A 103 -1.51 14.43 17.42
C LEU A 103 -0.94 15.09 16.16
N PHE A 104 -0.75 14.32 15.09
CA PHE A 104 -0.02 14.76 13.90
C PHE A 104 -0.92 15.24 12.74
N ARG A 105 -2.21 14.86 12.71
CA ARG A 105 -3.15 15.35 11.69
C ARG A 105 -3.19 16.88 11.57
N PRO A 106 -3.23 17.68 12.65
CA PRO A 106 -3.22 19.14 12.55
C PRO A 106 -1.98 19.70 11.85
N PHE A 107 -0.87 18.97 11.88
CA PHE A 107 0.39 19.35 11.26
C PHE A 107 0.57 18.77 9.86
N LEU A 108 -0.41 18.04 9.32
CA LEU A 108 -0.33 17.46 7.97
C LEU A 108 0.06 18.47 6.89
N PRO A 109 -0.48 19.69 6.84
CA PRO A 109 -0.09 20.68 5.84
C PRO A 109 1.40 21.05 5.88
N LEU A 110 2.04 20.92 7.06
CA LEU A 110 3.48 21.13 7.23
C LEU A 110 4.27 19.88 6.84
N LEU A 111 3.80 18.69 7.28
CA LEU A 111 4.40 17.39 6.93
C LEU A 111 4.38 17.13 5.41
N GLU A 112 3.34 17.57 4.71
CA GLU A 112 3.24 17.46 3.25
C GLU A 112 4.33 18.26 2.52
N LYS A 113 4.86 19.33 3.11
CA LYS A 113 5.98 20.10 2.51
C LYS A 113 7.30 19.33 2.55
N VAL A 114 7.48 18.45 3.53
CA VAL A 114 8.72 17.69 3.80
C VAL A 114 8.62 16.23 3.34
N SER A 115 7.41 15.75 3.03
CA SER A 115 7.14 14.33 2.73
C SER A 115 7.72 13.87 1.39
N PRO A 116 8.39 12.70 1.35
CA PRO A 116 8.75 12.02 0.09
C PRO A 116 7.55 11.63 -0.78
N ALA A 117 6.31 11.66 -0.25
CA ALA A 117 5.10 11.39 -1.04
C ALA A 117 4.96 12.35 -2.25
N ARG A 118 5.58 13.55 -2.19
CA ARG A 118 5.67 14.49 -3.33
C ARG A 118 6.33 13.91 -4.58
N PHE A 119 7.23 12.93 -4.45
CA PHE A 119 7.88 12.30 -5.61
C PHE A 119 6.89 11.49 -6.48
N HIS A 120 5.64 11.30 -6.03
CA HIS A 120 4.57 10.65 -6.79
C HIS A 120 3.60 11.65 -7.48
N ALA A 121 3.76 12.97 -7.34
CA ALA A 121 2.86 13.96 -7.91
C ALA A 121 2.97 14.04 -9.45
N THR A 122 2.16 13.28 -10.17
CA THR A 122 1.96 13.47 -11.62
C THR A 122 0.85 14.49 -11.82
N LYS A 123 0.82 15.23 -12.94
CA LYS A 123 -0.27 16.16 -13.34
C LYS A 123 -1.69 15.56 -13.32
N THR A 124 -1.86 14.27 -13.02
CA THR A 124 -3.13 13.54 -13.00
C THR A 124 -3.38 12.79 -11.66
N HIS A 125 -2.37 12.70 -10.77
CA HIS A 125 -2.47 12.07 -9.45
C HIS A 125 -1.46 12.72 -8.50
N GLU A 126 -1.93 13.63 -7.64
CA GLU A 126 -1.16 14.07 -6.47
C GLU A 126 -1.31 13.01 -5.38
N THR A 127 -0.25 12.24 -5.13
CA THR A 127 -0.18 11.40 -3.94
C THR A 127 0.22 12.30 -2.78
N SER A 128 -0.76 12.71 -1.98
CA SER A 128 -0.53 13.48 -0.75
C SER A 128 -0.60 12.53 0.45
N LEU A 129 -0.11 12.97 1.61
CA LEU A 129 -0.31 12.19 2.83
C LEU A 129 -1.81 12.05 3.17
N SER A 130 -2.60 13.03 2.76
CA SER A 130 -4.06 13.06 2.89
C SER A 130 -4.81 12.32 1.77
N SER A 131 -4.16 11.84 0.71
CA SER A 131 -4.86 11.23 -0.42
C SER A 131 -5.37 9.83 -0.07
N VAL A 132 -6.61 9.55 -0.48
CA VAL A 132 -7.16 8.20 -0.46
C VAL A 132 -6.45 7.36 -1.51
N GLU A 133 -5.79 6.29 -1.05
CA GLU A 133 -4.96 5.42 -1.88
C GLU A 133 -5.46 3.96 -1.82
N THR A 134 -4.78 3.07 -2.53
CA THR A 134 -5.05 1.62 -2.39
C THR A 134 -4.51 1.08 -1.07
N ASP A 135 -5.31 0.25 -0.42
CA ASP A 135 -5.01 -0.41 0.83
C ASP A 135 -3.84 -1.42 0.71
N ASP A 136 -3.43 -1.79 -0.51
CA ASP A 136 -2.23 -2.60 -0.77
C ASP A 136 -0.95 -1.93 -0.24
N VAL A 137 -0.93 -0.59 -0.18
CA VAL A 137 0.18 0.18 0.39
C VAL A 137 0.39 -0.15 1.87
N ALA A 138 -0.68 -0.39 2.63
CA ALA A 138 -0.58 -0.75 4.05
C ALA A 138 0.10 -2.12 4.24
N VAL A 139 -0.11 -3.07 3.34
CA VAL A 139 0.56 -4.38 3.37
C VAL A 139 2.05 -4.21 3.06
N LEU A 140 2.38 -3.40 2.05
CA LEU A 140 3.76 -3.07 1.71
C LEU A 140 4.50 -2.47 2.90
N PHE A 141 3.96 -1.42 3.53
CA PHE A 141 4.66 -0.77 4.64
C PHE A 141 4.75 -1.67 5.87
N ARG A 142 3.75 -2.50 6.17
CA ARG A 142 3.82 -3.35 7.36
C ARG A 142 4.79 -4.52 7.23
N TYR A 143 4.82 -5.15 6.07
CA TYR A 143 5.49 -6.44 5.86
C TYR A 143 6.60 -6.43 4.82
N LEU A 144 6.79 -5.31 4.10
CA LEU A 144 7.66 -5.21 2.94
C LEU A 144 7.38 -6.35 1.95
N ASP A 145 6.09 -6.54 1.63
CA ASP A 145 5.55 -7.72 0.95
C ASP A 145 4.26 -7.34 0.19
N GLY A 146 3.69 -8.30 -0.55
CA GLY A 146 2.45 -8.09 -1.31
C GLY A 146 2.67 -7.46 -2.68
N PHE A 147 1.57 -7.05 -3.33
CA PHE A 147 1.53 -6.63 -4.74
C PHE A 147 2.55 -5.57 -5.12
N PHE A 148 2.66 -4.51 -4.33
CA PHE A 148 3.63 -3.45 -4.60
C PHE A 148 5.07 -3.82 -4.26
N PHE A 149 5.30 -4.77 -3.36
CA PHE A 149 6.66 -5.27 -3.13
C PHE A 149 7.20 -5.95 -4.39
N TYR A 150 6.34 -6.65 -5.11
CA TYR A 150 6.72 -7.24 -6.38
C TYR A 150 6.92 -6.21 -7.47
N GLY A 151 5.91 -5.37 -7.71
CA GLY A 151 5.96 -4.39 -8.79
C GLY A 151 7.13 -3.41 -8.68
N PHE A 152 7.55 -3.04 -7.47
CA PHE A 152 8.65 -2.06 -7.27
C PHE A 152 10.01 -2.69 -7.00
N PHE A 153 10.09 -3.96 -6.57
CA PHE A 153 11.36 -4.58 -6.21
C PHE A 153 11.56 -5.95 -6.85
N LEU A 154 10.69 -6.93 -6.60
CA LEU A 154 10.94 -8.30 -7.06
C LEU A 154 10.94 -8.46 -8.58
N ALA A 155 10.17 -7.65 -9.30
CA ALA A 155 10.16 -7.62 -10.77
C ALA A 155 11.52 -7.20 -11.38
N PHE A 156 12.43 -6.66 -10.56
CA PHE A 156 13.76 -6.19 -10.94
C PHE A 156 14.89 -7.05 -10.33
N ASP A 157 14.55 -8.17 -9.69
CA ASP A 157 15.51 -9.18 -9.26
C ASP A 157 15.85 -10.11 -10.43
N GLU A 158 17.02 -10.74 -10.37
CA GLU A 158 17.44 -11.73 -11.40
C GLU A 158 16.63 -13.03 -11.30
N GLN A 159 16.13 -13.34 -10.10
CA GLN A 159 15.29 -14.51 -9.85
C GLN A 159 13.84 -14.20 -10.18
N ASP A 160 13.17 -15.14 -10.85
CA ASP A 160 11.73 -15.06 -11.07
C ASP A 160 10.98 -15.31 -9.74
N HIS A 161 10.14 -14.33 -9.37
CA HIS A 161 9.34 -14.35 -8.16
C HIS A 161 7.84 -14.43 -8.43
N VAL A 162 7.39 -14.62 -9.68
CA VAL A 162 5.97 -14.65 -10.06
C VAL A 162 5.17 -15.64 -9.22
N LEU A 163 5.71 -16.85 -8.97
CA LEU A 163 5.03 -17.88 -8.18
C LEU A 163 4.74 -17.46 -6.74
N LYS A 164 5.40 -16.42 -6.21
CA LYS A 164 5.09 -15.88 -4.87
C LYS A 164 3.74 -15.15 -4.80
N PHE A 165 3.11 -14.87 -5.95
CA PHE A 165 1.75 -14.32 -6.05
C PHE A 165 0.68 -15.38 -6.16
N ASP A 166 1.05 -16.61 -6.49
CA ASP A 166 0.09 -17.70 -6.56
C ASP A 166 -0.30 -18.11 -5.13
N PRO A 167 -1.56 -17.90 -4.71
CA PRO A 167 -2.00 -18.31 -3.37
C PRO A 167 -1.91 -19.82 -3.15
N ARG A 168 -1.81 -20.63 -4.22
CA ARG A 168 -1.61 -22.09 -4.12
C ARG A 168 -0.18 -22.45 -3.69
N VAL A 169 0.78 -21.59 -4.01
CA VAL A 169 2.20 -21.77 -3.62
C VAL A 169 2.47 -21.07 -2.29
N ARG A 170 1.95 -19.85 -2.12
CA ARG A 170 2.16 -19.04 -0.93
C ARG A 170 0.94 -18.19 -0.64
N ASP A 171 0.28 -18.47 0.49
CA ASP A 171 -0.92 -17.74 0.90
C ASP A 171 -0.68 -16.84 2.14
N PRO A 172 -0.34 -15.55 1.96
CA PRO A 172 -0.24 -14.61 3.08
C PRO A 172 -1.61 -14.02 3.50
N SER A 173 -2.74 -14.50 2.96
CA SER A 173 -4.07 -13.88 3.16
C SER A 173 -4.44 -13.68 4.62
N ALA A 174 -4.23 -14.69 5.48
CA ALA A 174 -4.58 -14.59 6.90
C ALA A 174 -3.85 -13.41 7.58
N ARG A 175 -2.55 -13.28 7.33
CA ARG A 175 -1.70 -12.21 7.87
C ARG A 175 -2.10 -10.84 7.32
N ASP A 176 -2.27 -10.75 6.00
CA ASP A 176 -2.55 -9.49 5.33
C ASP A 176 -3.94 -8.96 5.69
N PHE A 177 -4.95 -9.83 5.69
CA PHE A 177 -6.33 -9.45 6.01
C PHE A 177 -6.52 -9.13 7.49
N ALA A 178 -5.82 -9.81 8.41
CA ALA A 178 -5.81 -9.41 9.82
C ALA A 178 -5.20 -8.01 10.01
N TRP A 179 -4.17 -7.67 9.24
CA TRP A 179 -3.60 -6.32 9.25
C TRP A 179 -4.56 -5.28 8.67
N LEU A 180 -5.17 -5.55 7.52
CA LEU A 180 -6.13 -4.64 6.91
C LEU A 180 -7.34 -4.41 7.82
N GLU A 181 -7.90 -5.45 8.43
CA GLU A 181 -8.98 -5.31 9.41
C GLU A 181 -8.58 -4.45 10.61
N THR A 182 -7.34 -4.59 11.09
CA THR A 182 -6.76 -3.79 12.18
C THR A 182 -6.74 -2.30 11.80
N LEU A 183 -6.46 -1.98 10.54
CA LEU A 183 -6.49 -0.62 10.00
C LEU A 183 -7.92 -0.12 9.78
N TRP A 184 -8.77 -0.93 9.17
CA TRP A 184 -10.16 -0.59 8.91
C TRP A 184 -10.93 -0.27 10.18
N ARG A 185 -10.78 -1.07 11.25
CA ARG A 185 -11.38 -0.77 12.56
C ARG A 185 -10.94 0.58 13.11
N ARG A 186 -9.67 0.94 12.94
CA ARG A 186 -9.14 2.25 13.35
C ARG A 186 -9.71 3.36 12.47
N SER A 187 -9.81 3.13 11.17
CA SER A 187 -10.39 4.08 10.21
C SER A 187 -11.83 4.40 10.56
N LEU A 188 -12.64 3.38 10.87
CA LEU A 188 -14.02 3.56 11.32
C LEU A 188 -14.11 4.43 12.59
N VAL A 189 -13.26 4.17 13.59
CA VAL A 189 -13.23 4.98 14.83
C VAL A 189 -12.78 6.42 14.55
N LEU A 190 -11.75 6.61 13.73
CA LEU A 190 -11.17 7.91 13.42
C LEU A 190 -12.15 8.80 12.64
N HIS A 191 -12.77 8.25 11.59
CA HIS A 191 -13.70 8.97 10.73
C HIS A 191 -15.14 8.95 11.26
N LYS A 192 -15.41 8.27 12.39
CA LYS A 192 -16.75 8.04 12.94
C LYS A 192 -17.70 7.44 11.89
N ALA A 193 -17.18 6.57 11.03
CA ALA A 193 -17.92 5.90 9.98
C ALA A 193 -18.33 4.49 10.42
N GLU A 194 -19.36 3.95 9.77
CA GLU A 194 -19.83 2.58 10.02
C GLU A 194 -19.32 1.56 9.01
N ARG A 195 -18.74 2.03 7.90
CA ARG A 195 -18.36 1.19 6.77
C ARG A 195 -17.09 1.71 6.11
N ASN A 196 -16.23 0.81 5.66
CA ASN A 196 -15.04 1.14 4.87
C ASN A 196 -15.34 1.03 3.37
N VAL A 197 -14.73 1.92 2.58
CA VAL A 197 -14.64 1.84 1.12
C VAL A 197 -13.16 1.61 0.76
N ALA A 198 -12.78 0.34 0.70
CA ALA A 198 -11.41 -0.09 0.44
C ALA A 198 -11.14 -0.25 -1.06
N LYS A 199 -9.86 -0.18 -1.45
CA LYS A 199 -9.41 -0.46 -2.82
C LYS A 199 -8.20 -1.39 -2.79
N LEU A 200 -8.35 -2.59 -3.33
CA LEU A 200 -7.33 -3.65 -3.32
C LEU A 200 -7.14 -4.26 -4.71
N PHE A 201 -5.98 -3.99 -5.32
CA PHE A 201 -5.56 -4.64 -6.56
C PHE A 201 -5.15 -6.09 -6.31
N SER A 202 -4.47 -6.36 -5.19
CA SER A 202 -4.01 -7.71 -4.85
C SER A 202 -5.13 -8.71 -4.53
N LEU A 203 -6.36 -8.21 -4.38
CA LEU A 203 -7.52 -9.04 -4.08
C LEU A 203 -7.95 -9.90 -5.29
N SER A 204 -7.64 -9.49 -6.52
CA SER A 204 -7.97 -10.23 -7.74
C SER A 204 -7.47 -11.69 -7.73
N VAL A 205 -6.35 -11.95 -7.05
CA VAL A 205 -5.77 -13.31 -6.94
C VAL A 205 -6.12 -14.03 -5.64
N ARG A 206 -6.80 -13.38 -4.68
CA ARG A 206 -7.09 -13.91 -3.33
C ARG A 206 -8.55 -13.73 -2.90
N LEU A 207 -9.45 -13.54 -3.86
CA LEU A 207 -10.86 -13.25 -3.61
C LEU A 207 -11.56 -14.33 -2.76
N PRO A 208 -11.37 -15.66 -3.02
CA PRO A 208 -11.99 -16.69 -2.19
C PRO A 208 -11.53 -16.64 -0.72
N GLN A 209 -10.24 -16.42 -0.46
CA GLN A 209 -9.69 -16.27 0.89
C GLN A 209 -10.29 -15.06 1.59
N PHE A 210 -10.47 -13.96 0.86
CA PHE A 210 -11.02 -12.73 1.39
C PHE A 210 -12.49 -12.87 1.79
N LEU A 211 -13.32 -13.47 0.92
CA LEU A 211 -14.75 -13.68 1.20
C LEU A 211 -14.97 -14.67 2.35
N ARG A 212 -14.05 -15.63 2.57
CA ARG A 212 -14.08 -16.47 3.79
C ARG A 212 -13.85 -15.65 5.06
N ARG A 213 -12.99 -14.62 5.00
CA ARG A 213 -12.65 -13.77 6.15
C ARG A 213 -13.68 -12.67 6.40
N PHE A 214 -14.25 -12.12 5.33
CA PHE A 214 -15.25 -11.04 5.33
C PHE A 214 -16.46 -11.46 4.50
N PRO A 215 -17.32 -12.36 5.00
CA PRO A 215 -18.46 -12.89 4.25
C PRO A 215 -19.52 -11.82 3.93
N GLU A 216 -19.58 -10.73 4.71
CA GLU A 216 -20.49 -9.61 4.49
C GLU A 216 -19.90 -8.50 3.57
N ALA A 217 -18.70 -8.73 3.01
CA ALA A 217 -18.08 -7.75 2.12
C ALA A 217 -18.83 -7.63 0.79
N GLN A 218 -18.96 -6.40 0.29
CA GLN A 218 -19.45 -6.15 -1.06
C GLN A 218 -18.26 -5.87 -1.97
N VAL A 219 -18.10 -6.67 -3.02
CA VAL A 219 -16.97 -6.56 -3.94
C VAL A 219 -17.45 -5.95 -5.25
N LEU A 220 -16.88 -4.80 -5.61
CA LEU A 220 -17.12 -4.15 -6.90
C LEU A 220 -15.88 -4.38 -7.77
N TYR A 221 -16.00 -5.26 -8.76
CA TYR A 221 -14.91 -5.61 -9.67
C TYR A 221 -14.97 -4.76 -10.94
N LEU A 222 -14.00 -3.87 -11.12
CA LEU A 222 -13.93 -2.95 -12.25
C LEU A 222 -13.10 -3.56 -13.38
N VAL A 223 -13.72 -3.64 -14.55
CA VAL A 223 -13.11 -4.15 -15.78
C VAL A 223 -12.91 -3.04 -16.79
N ARG A 224 -11.85 -3.17 -17.56
CA ARG A 224 -11.58 -2.39 -18.77
C ARG A 224 -10.79 -3.29 -19.72
N ASP A 225 -10.79 -2.96 -21.00
CA ASP A 225 -10.03 -3.68 -22.02
C ASP A 225 -8.55 -3.90 -21.57
N PRO A 226 -8.10 -5.16 -21.45
CA PRO A 226 -6.73 -5.47 -21.02
C PRO A 226 -5.67 -4.89 -21.95
N LEU A 227 -5.94 -4.80 -23.26
CA LEU A 227 -5.00 -4.23 -24.23
C LEU A 227 -4.74 -2.74 -23.97
N ALA A 228 -5.73 -2.03 -23.44
CA ALA A 228 -5.59 -0.65 -23.02
C ALA A 228 -4.97 -0.50 -21.60
N ILE A 229 -5.28 -1.42 -20.68
CA ILE A 229 -4.82 -1.34 -19.27
C ILE A 229 -3.32 -1.58 -19.13
N ILE A 230 -2.79 -2.63 -19.79
CA ILE A 230 -1.40 -3.06 -19.61
C ILE A 230 -0.41 -1.93 -19.89
N PRO A 231 -0.41 -1.29 -21.08
CA PRO A 231 0.54 -0.21 -21.37
C PRO A 231 0.33 0.99 -20.44
N SER A 232 -0.92 1.32 -20.11
CA SER A 232 -1.22 2.42 -19.19
C SER A 232 -0.70 2.16 -17.77
N THR A 233 -0.79 0.93 -17.29
CA THR A 233 -0.29 0.52 -15.97
C THR A 233 1.23 0.51 -15.96
N MET A 234 1.88 0.04 -17.03
CA MET A 234 3.34 0.09 -17.17
C MET A 234 3.86 1.52 -17.16
N SER A 235 3.21 2.44 -17.88
CA SER A 235 3.57 3.86 -17.85
C SER A 235 3.47 4.48 -16.44
N LEU A 236 2.48 4.06 -15.64
CA LEU A 236 2.37 4.51 -14.24
C LEU A 236 3.54 4.00 -13.39
N VAL A 237 3.86 2.70 -13.48
CA VAL A 237 4.94 2.08 -12.71
C VAL A 237 6.29 2.67 -13.08
N THR A 238 6.58 2.83 -14.38
CA THR A 238 7.84 3.44 -14.84
C THR A 238 7.96 4.89 -14.39
N GLY A 239 6.88 5.67 -14.43
CA GLY A 239 6.88 7.06 -13.94
C GLY A 239 7.15 7.21 -12.43
N VAL A 240 6.82 6.19 -11.63
CA VAL A 240 7.19 6.14 -10.20
C VAL A 240 8.66 5.77 -10.04
N LEU A 241 9.12 4.73 -10.74
CA LEU A 241 10.51 4.26 -10.68
C LEU A 241 11.50 5.30 -11.20
N ASP A 242 11.15 6.06 -12.24
CA ASP A 242 11.98 7.14 -12.78
C ASP A 242 12.23 8.24 -11.75
N ARG A 243 11.19 8.61 -11.00
CA ARG A 243 11.30 9.66 -9.98
C ARG A 243 11.99 9.18 -8.72
N ALA A 244 11.78 7.93 -8.33
CA ALA A 244 12.39 7.37 -7.13
C ALA A 244 13.87 6.98 -7.36
N PHE A 245 14.20 6.43 -8.52
CA PHE A 245 15.46 5.73 -8.76
C PHE A 245 16.16 6.08 -10.08
N TRP A 246 15.68 7.08 -10.84
CA TRP A 246 16.24 7.44 -12.16
C TRP A 246 16.27 6.25 -13.15
N PHE A 247 15.20 5.45 -13.15
CA PHE A 247 15.12 4.17 -13.85
C PHE A 247 15.42 4.25 -15.36
N SER A 248 14.81 5.15 -16.11
CA SER A 248 15.02 5.34 -17.55
C SER A 248 16.46 5.71 -17.90
N GLY A 249 17.13 6.48 -17.04
CA GLY A 249 18.54 6.81 -17.22
C GLY A 249 19.48 5.65 -16.88
N SER A 250 19.08 4.76 -15.97
CA SER A 250 19.82 3.53 -15.65
C SER A 250 19.76 2.49 -16.79
N CYS A 251 18.62 2.38 -17.49
CA CYS A 251 18.48 1.51 -18.67
C CYS A 251 19.35 1.96 -19.84
N ARG A 252 19.51 3.28 -20.07
CA ARG A 252 20.37 3.81 -21.15
C ARG A 252 21.87 3.58 -20.93
N LYS A 253 22.29 3.26 -19.71
CA LYS A 253 23.71 3.02 -19.36
C LYS A 253 24.12 1.54 -19.41
N ARG A 254 23.21 0.60 -19.64
CA ARG A 254 23.62 -0.77 -19.96
C ARG A 254 24.13 -0.78 -21.40
N PRO A 255 25.42 -1.02 -21.67
CA PRO A 255 25.82 -1.36 -23.03
C PRO A 255 24.97 -2.55 -23.45
N ALA A 256 24.44 -2.51 -24.67
CA ALA A 256 23.85 -3.68 -25.29
C ALA A 256 24.94 -4.76 -25.27
N SER A 257 24.82 -5.73 -24.36
CA SER A 257 25.62 -6.94 -24.45
C SER A 257 25.11 -7.67 -25.68
N ALA A 258 25.86 -7.52 -26.77
CA ALA A 258 25.81 -8.41 -27.92
C ALA A 258 26.25 -9.82 -27.52
#